data_AF-A0A523NQ73-F1
#
_entry.id   AF-A0A523NQ73-F1
#
_cell.length_a   1.000
_cell.length_b   1.000
_cell.length_c   1.000
_cell.angle_alpha   90.00
_cell.angle_beta   90.00
_cell.angle_gamma   90.00
#
_symmetry.space_group_name_H-M   'P 1'
#
loop_
_entity.id
_entity.type
_entity.pdbx_description
1 polymer ?
#
loop_
_entity_poly.entity_id
_entity_poly.type
_entity_poly.pdbx_seq_one_letter_code
_entity_poly.pdbx_strand_id
1 'polypeptide(L)'
;MDFVTHTKKIICVLLQGNASEVIGRLHKEKGVNTCDIDRGRGRSTKNPTNKTYGEYVEVEVVTVSIEAERADEIFEFLYFEAGLDHTNGGFLYQVPVVQSTVFKLPDIPAEEKTP
;
A
#
# COMPACT_ATOMS: atom_id res chain seq x y z
N MET A 1 -3.16 -12.33 21.70
CA MET A 1 -3.04 -11.83 20.31
C MET A 1 -4.43 -11.78 19.74
N ASP A 2 -4.89 -10.60 19.37
CA ASP A 2 -6.20 -10.41 18.77
C ASP A 2 -6.10 -10.75 17.29
N PHE A 3 -6.86 -11.76 16.86
CA PHE A 3 -6.93 -12.14 15.46
C PHE A 3 -8.13 -11.48 14.80
N VAL A 4 -7.91 -10.86 13.65
CA VAL A 4 -8.98 -10.31 12.82
C VAL A 4 -9.19 -11.28 11.66
N THR A 5 -10.44 -11.69 11.51
CA THR A 5 -10.92 -12.46 10.37
C THR A 5 -11.67 -11.48 9.45
N HIS A 6 -11.75 -11.76 8.15
CA HIS A 6 -12.35 -10.85 7.15
C HIS A 6 -11.53 -9.59 6.81
N THR A 7 -10.19 -9.75 6.79
CA THR A 7 -9.28 -8.71 6.27
C THR A 7 -9.06 -8.88 4.76
N LYS A 8 -8.91 -7.76 4.06
CA LYS A 8 -8.39 -7.68 2.68
C LYS A 8 -7.00 -7.07 2.69
N LYS A 9 -6.17 -7.55 1.77
CA LYS A 9 -4.88 -6.92 1.45
C LYS A 9 -5.02 -6.25 0.10
N ILE A 10 -4.79 -4.95 0.05
CA ILE A 10 -4.75 -4.15 -1.18
C ILE A 10 -3.27 -3.92 -1.50
N ILE A 11 -2.89 -4.18 -2.74
CA ILE A 11 -1.51 -4.04 -3.22
C ILE A 11 -1.52 -3.08 -4.39
N CYS A 12 -0.79 -1.98 -4.24
CA CYS A 12 -0.63 -0.91 -5.21
C CYS A 12 0.84 -0.86 -5.64
N VAL A 13 1.11 -1.14 -6.91
CA VAL A 13 2.47 -1.11 -7.48
C VAL A 13 2.63 0.17 -8.28
N LEU A 14 3.55 1.01 -7.85
CA LEU A 14 3.78 2.36 -8.36
C LEU A 14 5.20 2.51 -8.89
N LEU A 15 5.39 3.51 -9.76
CA LEU A 15 6.74 3.99 -10.06
C LEU A 15 7.35 4.64 -8.81
N GLN A 16 8.67 4.52 -8.67
CA GLN A 16 9.38 5.06 -7.52
C GLN A 16 9.12 6.57 -7.34
N GLY A 17 8.86 6.97 -6.10
CA GLY A 17 8.76 8.38 -5.68
C GLY A 17 7.36 8.80 -5.26
N ASN A 18 6.34 7.98 -5.51
CA ASN A 18 4.94 8.33 -5.25
C ASN A 18 4.39 7.71 -3.95
N ALA A 19 4.99 6.63 -3.44
CA ALA A 19 4.37 5.83 -2.38
C ALA A 19 4.24 6.56 -1.04
N SER A 20 5.25 7.34 -0.67
CA SER A 20 5.27 8.08 0.61
C SER A 20 4.22 9.19 0.66
N GLU A 21 3.97 9.89 -0.46
CA GLU A 21 2.91 10.89 -0.53
C GLU A 21 1.53 10.23 -0.41
N VAL A 22 1.29 9.16 -1.17
CA VAL A 22 0.03 8.40 -1.14
C VAL A 22 -0.28 7.90 0.27
N ILE A 23 0.70 7.33 0.98
CA ILE A 23 0.50 6.89 2.37
C ILE A 23 0.26 8.07 3.32
N GLY A 24 0.96 9.19 3.11
CA GLY A 24 0.74 10.40 3.90
C GLY A 24 -0.69 10.92 3.79
N ARG A 25 -1.29 10.85 2.59
CA ARG A 25 -2.70 11.19 2.36
C ARG A 25 -3.65 10.13 2.90
N LEU A 26 -3.33 8.85 2.70
CA LEU A 26 -4.10 7.73 3.24
C LEU A 26 -4.25 7.85 4.77
N HIS A 27 -3.19 8.22 5.48
CA HIS A 27 -3.24 8.51 6.90
C HIS A 27 -4.15 9.70 7.21
N LYS A 28 -3.92 10.85 6.55
CA LYS A 28 -4.62 12.11 6.86
C LYS A 28 -6.12 12.06 6.55
N GLU A 29 -6.50 11.42 5.44
CA GLU A 29 -7.86 11.48 4.91
C GLU A 29 -8.69 10.25 5.29
N LYS A 30 -8.06 9.08 5.43
CA LYS A 30 -8.75 7.82 5.71
C LYS A 30 -8.42 7.22 7.08
N GLY A 31 -7.46 7.78 7.81
CA GLY A 31 -7.02 7.29 9.12
C GLY A 31 -6.44 5.88 9.08
N VAL A 32 -5.94 5.44 7.91
CA VAL A 32 -5.40 4.09 7.74
C VAL A 32 -3.90 4.11 7.98
N ASN A 33 -3.46 3.31 8.96
CA ASN A 33 -2.06 3.19 9.39
C ASN A 33 -1.50 1.77 9.19
N THR A 34 -2.33 0.87 8.69
CA THR A 34 -2.02 -0.56 8.48
C THR A 34 -1.45 -0.77 7.08
N CYS A 35 -0.39 -0.03 6.77
CA CYS A 35 0.24 -0.05 5.46
C CYS A 35 1.77 -0.12 5.53
N ASP A 36 2.38 -0.67 4.50
CA ASP A 36 3.82 -0.80 4.32
C ASP A 36 4.24 -0.40 2.89
N ILE A 37 5.49 0.04 2.75
CA ILE A 37 6.13 0.31 1.46
C ILE A 37 7.31 -0.65 1.30
N ASP A 38 7.25 -1.48 0.28
CA ASP A 38 8.39 -2.24 -0.20
C ASP A 38 8.96 -1.60 -1.47
N ARG A 39 10.27 -1.75 -1.68
CA ARG A 39 10.92 -1.37 -2.95
C ARG A 39 11.22 -2.60 -3.77
N GLY A 40 11.09 -2.49 -5.08
CA GLY A 40 11.33 -3.58 -5.99
C GLY A 40 11.70 -3.11 -7.39
N ARG A 41 11.75 -4.07 -8.31
CA ARG A 41 12.05 -3.85 -9.72
C ARG A 41 10.94 -4.42 -10.58
N GLY A 42 10.37 -3.57 -11.43
CA GLY A 42 9.22 -3.91 -12.26
C GLY A 42 9.46 -3.68 -13.74
N ARG A 43 8.61 -4.26 -14.57
CA ARG A 43 8.53 -4.00 -16.01
C ARG A 43 7.07 -4.09 -16.45
N SER A 44 6.60 -3.08 -17.19
CA SER A 44 5.28 -3.14 -17.82
C SER A 44 5.32 -4.01 -19.08
N THR A 45 4.30 -4.85 -19.26
CA THR A 45 4.13 -5.71 -20.44
C THR A 45 3.63 -4.96 -21.68
N LYS A 46 3.12 -3.73 -21.53
CA LYS A 46 2.51 -2.94 -22.61
C LYS A 46 3.51 -2.24 -23.54
N ASN A 47 4.80 -2.18 -23.21
CA ASN A 47 5.83 -1.58 -24.09
C ASN A 47 6.65 -2.68 -24.78
N PRO A 48 6.38 -2.97 -26.07
CA PRO A 48 7.15 -3.91 -26.89
C PRO A 48 8.46 -3.31 -27.43
N THR A 49 8.79 -2.06 -27.06
CA THR A 49 10.01 -1.41 -27.54
C THR A 49 11.23 -2.12 -26.96
N ASN A 50 12.09 -2.66 -27.83
CA ASN A 50 13.52 -3.03 -27.76
C ASN A 50 14.29 -3.02 -26.41
N LYS A 51 13.62 -3.25 -25.28
CA LYS A 51 14.22 -3.22 -23.94
C LYS A 51 14.80 -4.59 -23.63
N THR A 52 16.12 -4.62 -23.57
CA THR A 52 16.95 -5.82 -23.44
C THR A 52 16.78 -6.44 -22.04
N TYR A 53 17.22 -7.69 -21.87
CA TYR A 53 17.37 -8.31 -20.55
C TYR A 53 18.13 -7.37 -19.59
N GLY A 54 17.50 -6.95 -18.49
CA GLY A 54 18.10 -6.04 -17.50
C GLY A 54 17.46 -4.65 -17.36
N GLU A 55 16.58 -4.25 -18.29
CA GLU A 55 15.88 -2.95 -18.21
C GLU A 55 14.65 -2.98 -17.29
N TYR A 56 14.90 -3.13 -16.00
CA TYR A 56 13.89 -2.95 -14.96
C TYR A 56 13.80 -1.48 -14.54
N VAL A 57 12.60 -1.04 -14.20
CA VAL A 57 12.40 0.24 -13.51
C VAL A 57 12.23 -0.02 -12.02
N GLU A 58 12.75 0.89 -11.20
CA GLU A 58 12.50 0.86 -9.76
C GLU A 58 11.02 1.15 -9.50
N VAL A 59 10.42 0.34 -8.65
CA VAL A 59 9.01 0.42 -8.26
C VAL A 59 8.88 0.43 -6.75
N GLU A 60 7.79 1.01 -6.28
CA GLU A 60 7.36 0.96 -4.88
C GLU A 60 6.06 0.18 -4.80
N VAL A 61 5.97 -0.73 -3.84
CA VAL A 61 4.79 -1.55 -3.58
C VAL A 61 4.19 -1.07 -2.27
N VAL A 62 3.04 -0.42 -2.36
CA VAL A 62 2.24 -0.05 -1.20
C VAL A 62 1.28 -1.18 -0.90
N THR A 63 1.41 -1.74 0.27
CA THR A 63 0.49 -2.74 0.81
C THR A 63 -0.40 -2.06 1.84
N VAL A 64 -1.69 -2.38 1.84
CA VAL A 64 -2.64 -1.97 2.87
C VAL A 64 -3.43 -3.17 3.36
N SER A 65 -3.46 -3.40 4.66
CA SER A 65 -4.33 -4.40 5.30
C SER A 65 -5.52 -3.71 5.94
N ILE A 66 -6.73 -4.04 5.52
CA ILE A 66 -7.96 -3.35 5.97
C ILE A 66 -9.12 -4.32 6.13
N GLU A 67 -10.09 -3.99 6.98
CA GLU A 67 -11.33 -4.77 7.10
C GLU A 67 -12.13 -4.74 5.79
N ALA A 68 -12.80 -5.85 5.47
CA ALA A 68 -13.47 -6.05 4.19
C ALA A 68 -14.52 -4.97 3.89
N GLU A 69 -15.19 -4.46 4.92
CA GLU A 69 -16.22 -3.42 4.85
C GLU A 69 -15.67 -2.09 4.32
N ARG A 70 -14.38 -1.82 4.54
CA ARG A 70 -13.68 -0.61 4.06
C ARG A 70 -12.82 -0.86 2.83
N ALA A 71 -12.69 -2.12 2.39
CA ALA A 71 -11.74 -2.47 1.34
C ALA A 71 -12.02 -1.72 0.03
N ASP A 72 -13.27 -1.67 -0.40
CA ASP A 72 -13.63 -1.02 -1.67
C ASP A 72 -13.41 0.50 -1.62
N GLU A 73 -13.72 1.15 -0.49
CA GLU A 73 -13.46 2.57 -0.28
C GLU A 73 -11.95 2.90 -0.35
N ILE A 74 -11.12 2.09 0.31
CA ILE A 74 -9.67 2.30 0.30
C ILE A 74 -9.07 1.95 -1.07
N PHE A 75 -9.63 0.95 -1.76
CA PHE A 75 -9.22 0.61 -3.11
C PHE A 75 -9.47 1.78 -4.07
N GLU A 76 -10.67 2.36 -4.04
CA GLU A 76 -11.02 3.53 -4.84
C GLU A 76 -10.13 4.73 -4.53
N PHE A 77 -9.90 5.01 -3.24
CA PHE A 77 -8.99 6.08 -2.83
C PHE A 77 -7.58 5.91 -3.41
N LEU A 78 -6.99 4.72 -3.29
CA LEU A 78 -5.66 4.43 -3.83
C LEU A 78 -5.63 4.52 -5.36
N TYR A 79 -6.71 4.13 -6.02
CA TYR A 79 -6.81 4.22 -7.48
C TYR A 79 -6.65 5.66 -7.97
N PHE A 80 -7.34 6.62 -7.34
CA PHE A 80 -7.25 8.03 -7.72
C PHE A 80 -6.00 8.72 -7.18
N GLU A 81 -5.70 8.59 -5.89
CA GLU A 81 -4.57 9.31 -5.28
C GLU A 81 -3.21 8.85 -5.80
N ALA A 82 -3.11 7.60 -6.25
CA ALA A 82 -1.89 7.11 -6.87
C ALA A 82 -1.83 7.35 -8.40
N GLY A 83 -2.82 8.05 -8.97
CA GLY A 83 -2.87 8.41 -10.40
C GLY A 83 -3.02 7.21 -11.32
N LEU A 84 -3.69 6.14 -10.87
CA LEU A 84 -3.90 4.91 -11.64
C LEU A 84 -5.07 5.02 -12.63
N ASP A 85 -5.84 6.09 -12.54
CA ASP A 85 -6.85 6.51 -13.51
C ASP A 85 -6.25 7.11 -14.80
N HIS A 86 -4.91 7.18 -14.88
CA HIS A 86 -4.16 7.65 -16.05
C HIS A 86 -3.27 6.55 -16.64
N THR A 87 -2.79 6.78 -17.87
CA THR A 87 -1.90 5.81 -18.54
C THR A 87 -0.54 5.75 -17.84
N ASN A 88 0.01 4.54 -17.64
CA ASN A 88 1.33 4.26 -17.05
C ASN A 88 1.47 4.52 -15.52
N GLY A 89 0.39 4.65 -14.76
CA GLY A 89 0.46 4.90 -13.30
C GLY A 89 0.95 3.71 -12.45
N GLY A 90 0.82 2.47 -12.96
CA GLY A 90 1.08 1.26 -12.18
C GLY A 90 -0.07 0.27 -12.28
N PHE A 91 -0.30 -0.51 -11.23
CA PHE A 91 -1.49 -1.36 -11.11
C PHE A 91 -1.89 -1.60 -9.65
N LEU A 92 -3.17 -1.87 -9.44
CA LEU A 92 -3.79 -2.07 -8.14
C LEU A 92 -4.60 -3.37 -8.15
N TYR A 93 -4.48 -4.17 -7.10
CA TYR A 93 -5.27 -5.38 -6.93
C TYR A 93 -5.51 -5.66 -5.45
N GLN A 94 -6.52 -6.47 -5.15
CA GLN A 94 -6.83 -6.88 -3.79
C GLN A 94 -6.99 -8.39 -3.66
N VAL A 95 -6.61 -8.93 -2.51
CA VAL A 95 -6.69 -10.36 -2.20
C VAL A 95 -7.33 -10.57 -0.82
N PRO A 96 -8.07 -11.67 -0.61
CA PRO A 96 -8.52 -12.05 0.72
C PRO A 96 -7.34 -12.45 1.61
N VAL A 97 -7.38 -12.07 2.88
CA VAL A 97 -6.43 -12.50 3.90
C VAL A 97 -7.14 -13.48 4.83
N VAL A 98 -6.55 -14.65 5.04
CA VAL A 98 -7.14 -15.69 5.91
C VAL A 98 -7.23 -15.19 7.35
N GLN A 99 -6.17 -14.52 7.82
CA GLN A 99 -6.05 -14.06 9.20
C GLN A 99 -5.03 -12.92 9.29
N SER A 100 -5.31 -11.92 10.11
CA SER A 100 -4.34 -10.87 10.48
C SER A 100 -4.29 -10.72 12.00
N THR A 101 -3.20 -10.16 12.51
CA THR A 101 -3.00 -9.90 13.94
C THR A 101 -2.89 -8.42 14.19
N VAL A 102 -3.65 -7.92 15.16
CA VAL A 102 -3.52 -6.51 15.57
C VAL A 102 -2.37 -6.41 16.56
N PHE A 103 -1.35 -5.63 16.19
CA PHE A 103 -0.31 -5.21 17.11
C PHE A 103 -0.77 -3.93 17.79
N LYS A 104 -0.87 -3.98 19.12
CA LYS A 104 -1.09 -2.81 19.96
C LYS A 104 0.13 -2.64 20.84
N LEU A 105 0.46 -1.39 21.13
CA LEU A 105 1.42 -1.10 22.19
C LEU A 105 0.82 -1.60 23.52
N PRO A 106 1.64 -2.18 24.42
CA PRO A 106 1.19 -2.51 25.75
C PRO A 106 0.83 -1.22 26.51
N ASP A 107 -0.11 -1.31 27.46
CA ASP A 107 -0.45 -0.22 28.34
C ASP A 107 0.69 0.05 29.33
N ILE A 108 1.70 0.78 28.88
CA ILE A 108 2.84 1.25 29.67
C ILE A 108 2.73 2.76 29.89
N PRO A 109 3.23 3.31 31.01
CA PRO A 109 3.28 4.75 31.22
C PRO A 109 3.95 5.45 30.04
N ALA A 110 3.39 6.58 29.61
CA ALA A 110 3.97 7.38 28.54
C ALA A 110 5.40 7.78 28.93
N GLU A 111 6.35 7.60 28.01
CA GLU A 111 7.72 8.02 28.21
C GLU A 111 7.74 9.52 28.48
N GLU A 112 8.18 9.91 29.69
CA GLU A 112 8.42 11.31 30.01
C GLU A 112 9.57 11.77 29.12
N LYS A 113 9.26 12.67 28.17
CA LYS A 113 10.28 13.35 27.38
C LYS A 113 11.21 14.06 28.35
N THR A 114 12.39 13.48 28.57
CA THR A 114 13.44 14.15 29.33
C THR A 114 13.85 15.39 28.52
N PRO A 115 13.89 16.59 29.14
CA PRO A 115 14.20 17.84 28.45
C PRO A 115 15.61 17.85 27.85
#